data_AF-A0AAV9G1W5-F1
#
_entry.id   AF-A0AAV9G1W5-F1
#
_cell.length_a   1.000
_cell.length_b   1.000
_cell.length_c   1.000
_cell.angle_alpha   90.00
_cell.angle_beta   90.00
_cell.angle_gamma   90.00
#
_symmetry.space_group_name_H-M   'P 1'
#
loop_
_entity.id
_entity.type
_entity.pdbx_description
1 polymer ?
#
loop_
_entity_poly.entity_id
_entity_poly.type
_entity_poly.pdbx_seq_one_letter_code
_entity_poly.pdbx_strand_id
1 'polypeptide(L)'
;MKKYLRRGDYSTLNIYFRTVVGISENGGGGLFGLCALPWSYAVGSDGFWDDGCMVLHTTVPGGTADWGYDMGVTAVHEVGHWMGLSHTFDGGCLGDGDFVADTPAEKEEARGCPVDRGYVSGADGRRSGE
;
A
#
# COMPACT_ATOMS: atom_id res chain seq x y z
N MET A 1 -17.05 3.89 12.98
CA MET A 1 -16.84 2.43 12.85
C MET A 1 -15.62 1.99 13.66
N LYS A 2 -14.39 2.40 13.29
CA LYS A 2 -13.16 1.91 13.94
C LYS A 2 -13.13 2.07 15.47
N LYS A 3 -13.58 3.22 16.01
CA LYS A 3 -13.74 3.45 17.47
C LYS A 3 -14.49 2.36 18.24
N TYR A 4 -15.45 1.67 17.60
CA TYR A 4 -16.25 0.64 18.25
C TYR A 4 -15.76 -0.79 18.00
N LEU A 5 -15.03 -1.00 16.89
CA LEU A 5 -14.63 -2.34 16.44
C LEU A 5 -13.16 -2.65 16.71
N ARG A 6 -12.31 -1.61 16.89
CA ARG A 6 -10.88 -1.78 17.16
C ARG A 6 -10.68 -2.62 18.42
N ARG A 7 -9.71 -3.53 18.34
CA ARG A 7 -9.24 -4.37 19.46
C ARG A 7 -7.74 -4.21 19.66
N GLY A 8 -7.30 -4.46 20.89
CA GLY A 8 -5.88 -4.43 21.27
C GLY A 8 -5.30 -3.02 21.36
N ASP A 9 -3.98 -2.96 21.48
CA ASP A 9 -3.18 -1.72 21.57
C ASP A 9 -2.48 -1.42 20.24
N TYR A 10 -1.36 -0.69 20.28
CA TYR A 10 -0.56 -0.35 19.08
C TYR A 10 0.15 -1.56 18.46
N SER A 11 0.26 -2.69 19.16
CA SER A 11 0.83 -3.94 18.63
C SER A 11 -0.19 -4.79 17.88
N THR A 12 -1.46 -4.40 17.89
CA THR A 12 -2.56 -5.18 17.27
C THR A 12 -3.02 -4.55 15.96
N LEU A 13 -2.74 -5.25 14.86
CA LEU A 13 -3.26 -4.89 13.54
C LEU A 13 -4.78 -5.17 13.47
N ASN A 14 -5.54 -4.14 13.12
CA ASN A 14 -6.96 -4.24 12.82
C ASN A 14 -7.19 -4.04 11.32
N ILE A 15 -7.88 -4.99 10.67
CA ILE A 15 -8.20 -4.94 9.24
C ILE A 15 -9.73 -4.95 9.07
N TYR A 16 -10.25 -3.98 8.30
CA TYR A 16 -11.69 -3.82 8.07
C TYR A 16 -12.00 -3.97 6.58
N PHE A 17 -12.80 -4.98 6.24
CA PHE A 17 -13.33 -5.14 4.88
C PHE A 17 -14.57 -4.26 4.69
N ARG A 18 -14.57 -3.41 3.66
CA ARG A 18 -15.60 -2.40 3.43
C ARG A 18 -16.13 -2.44 1.99
N THR A 19 -17.36 -1.97 1.80
CA THR A 19 -17.99 -1.73 0.49
C THR A 19 -17.50 -0.45 -0.18
N VAL A 20 -16.94 0.47 0.60
CA VAL A 20 -16.30 1.70 0.14
C VAL A 20 -15.12 1.96 1.07
N VAL A 21 -13.92 2.19 0.53
CA VAL A 21 -12.72 2.50 1.33
C VAL A 21 -12.53 4.02 1.39
N GLY A 22 -12.27 4.64 0.25
CA GLY A 22 -12.07 6.08 0.08
C GLY A 22 -12.07 6.45 -1.41
N ILE A 23 -11.76 7.72 -1.70
CA ILE A 23 -11.58 8.22 -3.07
C ILE A 23 -10.09 8.45 -3.32
N SER A 24 -9.62 8.14 -4.53
CA SER A 24 -8.28 8.51 -4.95
C SER A 24 -8.14 10.04 -4.88
N GLU A 25 -6.98 10.51 -4.43
CA GLU A 25 -6.61 11.93 -4.35
C GLU A 25 -6.74 12.67 -5.70
N ASN A 26 -6.66 11.93 -6.81
CA ASN A 26 -6.83 12.47 -8.16
C ASN A 26 -8.28 12.42 -8.68
N GLY A 27 -9.26 12.10 -7.83
CA GLY A 27 -10.69 12.09 -8.17
C GLY A 27 -11.11 11.01 -9.18
N GLY A 28 -10.20 10.09 -9.55
CA GLY A 28 -10.38 9.13 -10.64
C GLY A 28 -11.12 7.83 -10.29
N GLY A 29 -11.56 7.64 -9.05
CA GLY A 29 -12.25 6.42 -8.62
C GLY A 29 -12.13 6.11 -7.12
N GLY A 30 -12.78 5.03 -6.69
CA GLY A 30 -12.65 4.51 -5.33
C GLY A 30 -11.33 3.75 -5.11
N LEU A 31 -10.79 3.82 -3.89
CA LEU A 31 -9.61 3.07 -3.49
C LEU A 31 -9.92 1.59 -3.25
N PHE A 32 -8.96 0.71 -3.56
CA PHE A 32 -9.00 -0.70 -3.21
C PHE A 32 -8.57 -0.96 -1.77
N GLY A 33 -7.69 -0.12 -1.22
CA GLY A 33 -7.19 -0.25 0.14
C GLY A 33 -6.69 1.08 0.69
N LEU A 34 -6.50 1.12 2.01
CA LEU A 34 -5.80 2.19 2.72
C LEU A 34 -5.37 1.70 4.11
N CYS A 35 -4.10 1.87 4.47
CA CYS A 35 -3.60 1.75 5.83
C CYS A 35 -2.87 2.99 6.31
N ALA A 36 -2.86 3.17 7.64
CA ALA A 36 -1.96 4.09 8.31
C ALA A 36 -0.53 3.54 8.26
N LEU A 37 0.45 4.42 8.02
CA LEU A 37 1.86 4.14 8.24
C LEU A 37 2.16 4.18 9.75
N PRO A 38 3.26 3.55 10.23
CA PRO A 38 3.63 3.57 11.65
C PRO A 38 3.77 4.98 12.25
N TRP A 39 4.10 5.97 11.42
CA TRP A 39 4.29 7.37 11.81
C TRP A 39 3.09 8.27 11.48
N SER A 40 1.98 7.74 10.95
CA SER A 40 0.80 8.54 10.60
C SER A 40 0.17 9.24 11.81
N TYR A 41 0.28 8.65 13.00
CA TYR A 41 -0.33 9.17 14.22
C TYR A 41 0.62 9.11 15.40
N ALA A 42 0.68 10.18 16.18
CA ALA A 42 1.46 10.19 17.42
C ALA A 42 0.89 9.19 18.43
N VAL A 43 1.77 8.53 19.17
CA VAL A 43 1.38 7.65 20.28
C VAL A 43 0.63 8.46 21.34
N GLY A 44 -0.52 7.93 21.80
CA GLY A 44 -1.41 8.59 22.75
C GLY A 44 -2.35 9.64 22.14
N SER A 45 -2.26 9.91 20.83
CA SER A 45 -3.21 10.80 20.14
C SER A 45 -4.52 10.08 19.79
N ASP A 46 -5.56 10.86 19.49
CA ASP A 46 -6.84 10.34 18.98
C ASP A 46 -6.70 9.58 17.65
N GLY A 47 -5.60 9.76 16.92
CA GLY A 47 -5.29 9.00 15.71
C GLY A 47 -5.14 7.49 15.94
N PHE A 48 -4.95 7.05 17.20
CA PHE A 48 -5.03 5.63 17.58
C PHE A 48 -6.29 4.93 17.05
N TRP A 49 -7.42 5.65 17.02
CA TRP A 49 -8.69 5.09 16.57
C TRP A 49 -8.76 4.91 15.05
N ASP A 50 -7.92 5.62 14.31
CA ASP A 50 -7.86 5.59 12.86
C ASP A 50 -6.74 4.69 12.32
N ASP A 51 -5.81 4.25 13.18
CA ASP A 51 -4.81 3.22 12.88
C ASP A 51 -5.44 1.90 12.37
N GLY A 52 -4.66 1.18 11.56
CA GLY A 52 -5.05 -0.07 10.89
C GLY A 52 -5.61 0.12 9.48
N CYS A 53 -6.05 -0.98 8.90
CA CYS A 53 -6.25 -1.12 7.47
C CYS A 53 -7.72 -1.17 7.07
N MET A 54 -8.07 -0.55 5.94
CA MET A 54 -9.35 -0.73 5.26
C MET A 54 -9.10 -1.35 3.89
N VAL A 55 -9.86 -2.39 3.55
CA VAL A 55 -9.71 -3.13 2.29
C VAL A 55 -11.07 -3.24 1.63
N LEU A 56 -11.15 -3.01 0.32
CA LEU A 56 -12.36 -3.15 -0.46
C LEU A 56 -12.69 -4.65 -0.55
N HIS A 57 -13.89 -5.04 -0.09
CA HIS A 57 -14.24 -6.46 0.05
C HIS A 57 -14.23 -7.23 -1.28
N THR A 58 -14.30 -6.56 -2.43
CA THR A 58 -14.28 -7.22 -3.74
C THR A 58 -12.89 -7.70 -4.14
N THR A 59 -11.83 -7.28 -3.41
CA THR A 59 -10.42 -7.60 -3.72
C THR A 59 -9.88 -8.85 -3.02
N VAL A 60 -10.73 -9.53 -2.22
CA VAL A 60 -10.36 -10.77 -1.53
C VAL A 60 -10.44 -11.98 -2.48
N PRO A 61 -9.81 -13.13 -2.14
CA PRO A 61 -9.94 -14.36 -2.92
C PRO A 61 -11.39 -14.75 -3.18
N GLY A 62 -11.75 -14.93 -4.45
CA GLY A 62 -13.14 -15.21 -4.87
C GLY A 62 -14.06 -13.99 -4.87
N GLY A 63 -13.49 -12.80 -4.78
CA GLY A 63 -14.18 -11.52 -4.93
C GLY A 63 -14.57 -11.21 -6.37
N THR A 64 -15.00 -9.97 -6.60
CA THR A 64 -15.53 -9.51 -7.89
C THR A 64 -14.77 -8.32 -8.45
N ALA A 65 -13.59 -8.00 -7.91
CA ALA A 65 -12.76 -6.95 -8.46
C ALA A 65 -12.15 -7.44 -9.78
N ASP A 66 -12.29 -6.64 -10.84
CA ASP A 66 -11.76 -6.96 -12.17
C ASP A 66 -10.23 -6.89 -12.19
N TRP A 67 -9.62 -7.22 -13.35
CA TRP A 67 -8.19 -7.04 -13.62
C TRP A 67 -7.22 -7.81 -12.69
N GLY A 68 -7.70 -8.87 -12.04
CA GLY A 68 -6.89 -9.72 -11.15
C GLY A 68 -6.68 -9.13 -9.75
N TYR A 69 -7.44 -8.10 -9.36
CA TYR A 69 -7.39 -7.54 -8.01
C TYR A 69 -8.16 -8.37 -6.98
N ASP A 70 -8.77 -9.49 -7.37
CA ASP A 70 -9.55 -10.43 -6.54
C ASP A 70 -8.71 -11.58 -5.94
N MET A 71 -7.39 -11.44 -5.90
CA MET A 71 -6.48 -12.46 -5.36
C MET A 71 -6.13 -12.25 -3.87
N GLY A 72 -6.65 -11.20 -3.23
CA GLY A 72 -6.33 -10.86 -1.84
C GLY A 72 -5.04 -10.05 -1.65
N VAL A 73 -4.28 -9.81 -2.71
CA VAL A 73 -2.99 -9.09 -2.66
C VAL A 73 -3.14 -7.63 -2.22
N THR A 74 -4.32 -7.02 -2.39
CA THR A 74 -4.60 -5.69 -1.83
C THR A 74 -4.38 -5.68 -0.32
N ALA A 75 -4.88 -6.66 0.43
CA ALA A 75 -4.65 -6.69 1.88
C ALA A 75 -3.15 -6.86 2.22
N VAL A 76 -2.40 -7.62 1.40
CA VAL A 76 -0.95 -7.80 1.58
C VAL A 76 -0.21 -6.48 1.41
N HIS A 77 -0.50 -5.76 0.32
CA HIS A 77 0.05 -4.44 0.01
C HIS A 77 -0.18 -3.45 1.16
N GLU A 78 -1.44 -3.35 1.58
CA GLU A 78 -1.89 -2.44 2.61
C GLU A 78 -1.25 -2.75 3.98
N VAL A 79 -1.12 -4.02 4.35
CA VAL A 79 -0.39 -4.41 5.56
C VAL A 79 1.11 -4.08 5.46
N GLY A 80 1.70 -4.09 4.26
CA GLY A 80 3.04 -3.58 4.02
C GLY A 80 3.18 -2.11 4.46
N HIS A 81 2.22 -1.25 4.11
CA HIS A 81 2.18 0.13 4.60
C HIS A 81 2.06 0.20 6.12
N TRP A 82 1.21 -0.63 6.74
CA TRP A 82 1.12 -0.66 8.20
C TRP A 82 2.44 -1.08 8.88
N MET A 83 3.27 -1.86 8.19
CA MET A 83 4.62 -2.23 8.63
C MET A 83 5.71 -1.21 8.23
N GLY A 84 5.35 -0.11 7.56
CA GLY A 84 6.26 0.97 7.20
C GLY A 84 6.88 0.88 5.82
N LEU A 85 6.38 0.03 4.93
CA LEU A 85 6.82 0.00 3.54
C LEU A 85 6.12 1.11 2.75
N SER A 86 6.91 1.88 2.00
CA SER A 86 6.42 2.88 1.04
C SER A 86 6.08 2.22 -0.30
N HIS A 87 5.44 2.95 -1.22
CA HIS A 87 5.34 2.48 -2.58
C HIS A 87 6.74 2.44 -3.22
N THR A 88 7.03 1.45 -4.06
CA THR A 88 8.35 1.31 -4.73
C THR A 88 8.71 2.47 -5.65
N PHE A 89 7.70 3.25 -6.08
CA PHE A 89 7.85 4.44 -6.90
C PHE A 89 7.83 5.75 -6.09
N ASP A 90 7.70 5.68 -4.76
CA ASP A 90 7.86 6.87 -3.91
C ASP A 90 9.27 7.43 -4.08
N GLY A 91 9.40 8.76 -4.05
CA GLY A 91 10.67 9.46 -4.29
C GLY A 91 11.14 9.47 -5.75
N GLY A 92 10.55 8.64 -6.62
CA GLY A 92 10.92 8.56 -8.04
C GLY A 92 12.39 8.15 -8.27
N CYS A 93 12.85 8.28 -9.52
CA CYS A 93 14.17 7.79 -9.91
C CYS A 93 15.37 8.57 -9.34
N LEU A 94 15.14 9.78 -8.83
CA LEU A 94 16.20 10.71 -8.40
C LEU A 94 16.08 11.10 -6.92
N GLY A 95 15.03 10.67 -6.24
CA GLY A 95 14.86 10.88 -4.80
C GLY A 95 15.39 9.69 -4.00
N ASP A 96 14.99 9.62 -2.74
CA ASP A 96 15.43 8.59 -1.78
C ASP A 96 14.78 7.21 -2.03
N GLY A 97 13.95 7.08 -3.06
CA GLY A 97 13.16 5.87 -3.33
C GLY A 97 12.13 5.58 -2.23
N ASP A 98 11.87 4.30 -2.02
CA ASP A 98 11.02 3.77 -0.93
C ASP A 98 11.79 3.53 0.38
N PHE A 99 13.04 4.02 0.47
CA PHE A 99 13.98 3.79 1.56
C PHE A 99 14.41 2.32 1.78
N VAL A 100 14.23 1.46 0.76
CA VAL A 100 14.65 0.06 0.77
C VAL A 100 15.75 -0.16 -0.27
N ALA A 101 16.97 -0.45 0.18
CA ALA A 101 18.16 -0.41 -0.67
C ALA A 101 18.17 -1.45 -1.82
N ASP A 102 17.46 -2.56 -1.67
CA ASP A 102 17.35 -3.61 -2.69
C ASP A 102 16.10 -3.48 -3.57
N THR A 103 15.25 -2.47 -3.34
CA THR A 103 14.21 -2.06 -4.30
C THR A 103 14.82 -1.09 -5.32
N PRO A 104 14.88 -1.42 -6.62
CA PRO A 104 15.33 -0.47 -7.63
C PRO A 104 14.38 0.73 -7.71
N ALA A 105 14.92 1.94 -7.87
CA ALA A 105 14.10 3.14 -7.96
C ALA A 105 13.17 3.10 -9.18
N GLU A 106 11.87 3.29 -8.93
CA GLU A 106 10.82 3.33 -9.95
C GLU A 106 10.26 4.75 -10.13
N LYS A 107 9.85 5.08 -11.36
CA LYS A 107 9.26 6.39 -11.67
C LYS A 107 7.79 6.49 -11.31
N GLU A 108 7.05 5.42 -11.52
CA GLU A 108 5.58 5.38 -11.52
C GLU A 108 5.08 3.95 -11.25
N GLU A 109 3.84 3.82 -10.79
CA GLU A 109 3.26 2.53 -10.41
C GLU A 109 3.14 1.56 -11.59
N ALA A 110 3.36 0.27 -11.34
CA ALA A 110 3.09 -0.79 -12.32
C ALA A 110 1.60 -1.12 -12.36
N ARG A 111 1.09 -1.40 -13.56
CA ARG A 111 -0.30 -1.85 -13.77
C ARG A 111 -0.31 -3.14 -14.57
N GLY A 112 -1.18 -4.06 -14.18
CA GLY A 112 -1.25 -5.40 -14.78
C GLY A 112 0.01 -6.23 -14.51
N CYS A 113 0.44 -7.01 -15.50
CA CYS A 113 1.65 -7.83 -15.42
C CYS A 113 2.61 -7.42 -16.55
N PRO A 114 3.32 -6.30 -16.41
CA PRO A 114 4.24 -5.83 -17.43
C PRO A 114 5.44 -6.78 -17.54
N VAL A 115 5.79 -7.13 -18.78
CA VAL A 115 7.09 -7.72 -19.12
C VAL A 115 8.06 -6.59 -19.50
N ASP A 116 9.32 -6.72 -19.12
CA ASP A 116 10.42 -5.80 -19.48
C ASP A 116 10.23 -4.33 -19.03
N ARG A 117 9.75 -4.13 -17.80
CA ARG A 117 9.72 -2.79 -17.22
C ARG A 117 11.13 -2.34 -16.88
N GLY A 118 11.58 -1.25 -17.52
CA GLY A 118 12.89 -0.68 -17.25
C GLY A 118 12.96 -0.03 -15.86
N TYR A 119 13.92 -0.45 -15.04
CA TYR A 119 14.29 0.23 -13.79
C TYR A 119 15.31 1.33 -14.05
N VAL A 120 15.26 2.40 -13.26
CA VAL A 120 16.30 3.43 -13.32
C VAL A 120 17.37 3.07 -12.30
N SER A 121 18.47 2.48 -12.76
CA SER A 121 19.59 2.09 -11.92
C SER A 121 20.18 3.32 -11.23
N GLY A 122 19.91 3.48 -9.93
CA GLY A 122 20.26 4.69 -9.17
C GLY A 122 20.96 4.49 -7.82
N ALA A 123 21.12 3.26 -7.31
CA ALA A 123 21.87 3.01 -6.06
C ALA A 123 23.00 1.97 -6.16
N ASP A 124 22.98 1.07 -7.15
CA ASP A 124 24.18 0.36 -7.63
C ASP A 124 24.03 0.09 -9.13
N GLY A 125 25.01 0.54 -9.90
CA GLY A 125 25.00 0.61 -11.36
C GLY A 125 25.16 -0.76 -12.04
N ARG A 126 24.21 -1.66 -11.86
CA ARG A 126 24.09 -2.86 -12.69
C ARG A 126 22.71 -2.97 -13.31
N ARG A 127 22.60 -2.50 -14.55
CA ARG A 127 21.69 -3.14 -15.49
C ARG A 127 22.15 -4.59 -15.64
N SER A 128 21.42 -5.53 -15.07
CA SER A 128 21.49 -6.92 -15.52
C SER A 128 20.79 -6.99 -16.88
N GLY A 129 21.49 -7.57 -17.85
CA GLY A 129 21.18 -7.62 -19.30
C GLY A 129 19.72 -7.88 -19.66
N GLU A 130 19.27 -7.44 -20.83
CA GLU A 130 19.81 -7.87 -22.15
C GLU A 130 20.61 -6.84 -22.97
#